data_AF-A0A2M6WK97-F1
#
_entry.id   AF-A0A2M6WK97-F1
#
_cell.length_a   1.000
_cell.length_b   1.000
_cell.length_c   1.000
_cell.angle_alpha   90.00
_cell.angle_beta   90.00
_cell.angle_gamma   90.00
#
_symmetry.space_group_name_H-M   'P 1'
#
loop_
_entity.id
_entity.type
_entity.pdbx_description
1 polymer ?
#
loop_
_entity_poly.entity_id
_entity_poly.type
_entity_poly.pdbx_seq_one_letter_code
_entity_poly.pdbx_strand_id
1 'polypeptide(L)'
;MVSGVNFELKSEDEQNAITYSYQNFLNSLNFSIQIFIHSRKINTDAYIAKMQTLESAETNPLLKTQIQEYREFIKAFVNENAIMDKAFFVVVPFDPVKIPSSGGLLKKKKSKEVEENLDKDFNRNLNQLQQRVDQVITGLNQIGLRAIQLKDDEIVEFLYNLYNPEEVEKKDMALTEQNKRI
;
A
#
# COMPACT_ATOMS: atom_id res chain seq x y z
N MET A 1 2.37 -1.65 1.97
CA MET A 1 2.90 -0.48 1.22
C MET A 1 4.42 -0.47 1.26
N VAL A 2 5.07 -0.03 0.18
CA VAL A 2 6.53 0.05 0.06
C VAL A 2 6.94 1.48 -0.32
N SER A 3 8.05 1.98 0.22
CA SER A 3 8.60 3.28 -0.17
C SER A 3 9.27 3.21 -1.56
N GLY A 4 9.19 4.30 -2.32
CA GLY A 4 10.00 4.47 -3.54
C GLY A 4 11.41 5.00 -3.25
N VAL A 5 12.29 4.90 -4.25
CA VAL A 5 13.62 5.52 -4.26
C VAL A 5 13.87 6.20 -5.61
N ASN A 6 14.51 7.37 -5.60
CA ASN A 6 14.93 8.05 -6.82
C ASN A 6 16.24 7.42 -7.34
N PHE A 7 16.12 6.31 -8.05
CA PHE A 7 17.26 5.51 -8.51
C PHE A 7 18.22 6.31 -9.41
N GLU A 8 17.69 7.13 -10.32
CA GLU A 8 18.50 7.92 -11.26
C GLU A 8 19.35 9.01 -10.59
N LEU A 9 18.98 9.45 -9.38
CA LEU A 9 19.73 10.46 -8.63
C LEU A 9 20.87 9.85 -7.79
N LYS A 10 21.04 8.52 -7.84
CA LYS A 10 22.06 7.80 -7.10
C LYS A 10 23.37 7.75 -7.87
N SER A 11 24.49 7.66 -7.15
CA SER A 11 25.80 7.40 -7.76
C SER A 11 25.83 6.03 -8.45
N GLU A 12 26.73 5.81 -9.41
CA GLU A 12 26.84 4.52 -10.11
C GLU A 12 27.07 3.36 -9.13
N ASP A 13 27.92 3.55 -8.12
CA ASP A 13 28.19 2.56 -7.09
C ASP A 13 26.91 2.21 -6.28
N GLU A 14 26.12 3.21 -5.90
CA GLU A 14 24.85 2.99 -5.22
C GLU A 14 23.83 2.28 -6.13
N GLN A 15 23.75 2.68 -7.40
CA GLN A 15 22.86 2.03 -8.38
C GLN A 15 23.21 0.55 -8.55
N ASN A 16 24.50 0.24 -8.66
CA ASN A 16 25.00 -1.14 -8.74
C ASN A 16 24.69 -1.93 -7.47
N ALA A 17 24.91 -1.34 -6.29
CA ALA A 17 24.60 -1.97 -5.02
C ALA A 17 23.10 -2.28 -4.87
N ILE A 18 22.23 -1.33 -5.22
CA ILE A 18 20.77 -1.51 -5.22
C ILE A 18 20.37 -2.62 -6.19
N THR A 19 20.95 -2.64 -7.40
CA THR A 19 20.66 -3.65 -8.42
C THR A 19 21.05 -5.05 -7.96
N TYR A 20 22.24 -5.20 -7.36
CA TYR A 20 22.71 -6.48 -6.83
C TYR A 20 21.84 -6.95 -5.65
N SER A 21 21.50 -6.06 -4.73
CA SER A 21 20.57 -6.36 -3.64
C SER A 21 19.18 -6.78 -4.14
N TYR A 22 18.67 -6.11 -5.19
CA TYR A 22 17.41 -6.46 -5.82
C TYR A 22 17.44 -7.84 -6.47
N GLN A 23 18.53 -8.17 -7.16
CA GLN A 23 18.75 -9.51 -7.71
C GLN A 23 18.77 -10.58 -6.62
N ASN A 24 19.51 -10.36 -5.53
CA ASN A 24 19.58 -11.30 -4.41
C ASN A 24 18.21 -11.49 -3.73
N PHE A 25 17.46 -10.40 -3.58
CA PHE A 25 16.09 -10.46 -3.08
C PHE A 25 15.22 -11.36 -3.96
N LEU A 26 15.18 -11.14 -5.27
CA LEU A 26 14.40 -11.97 -6.19
C LEU A 26 14.83 -13.45 -6.15
N ASN A 27 16.14 -13.71 -6.11
CA ASN A 27 16.68 -15.08 -6.01
C ASN A 27 16.36 -15.78 -4.69
N SER A 28 16.07 -15.03 -3.62
CA SER A 28 15.71 -15.60 -2.33
C SER A 28 14.28 -16.13 -2.28
N LEU A 29 13.39 -15.63 -3.16
CA LEU A 29 11.97 -15.96 -3.14
C LEU A 29 11.71 -17.32 -3.78
N ASN A 30 10.96 -18.18 -3.08
CA ASN A 30 10.50 -19.46 -3.62
C ASN A 30 9.02 -19.42 -4.10
N PHE A 31 8.46 -18.22 -4.21
CA PHE A 31 7.11 -17.94 -4.69
C PHE A 31 7.13 -16.68 -5.56
N SER A 32 6.15 -16.56 -6.45
CA SER A 32 5.96 -15.35 -7.25
C SER A 32 5.47 -14.19 -6.38
N ILE A 33 5.90 -12.97 -6.69
CA ILE A 33 5.30 -11.74 -6.13
C ILE A 33 4.74 -10.90 -7.27
N GLN A 34 3.78 -10.04 -6.97
CA GLN A 34 3.29 -9.04 -7.91
C GLN A 34 3.60 -7.65 -7.37
N ILE A 35 4.29 -6.84 -8.18
CA ILE A 35 4.55 -5.44 -7.88
C ILE A 35 3.45 -4.62 -8.55
N PHE A 36 2.77 -3.80 -7.78
CA PHE A 36 1.72 -2.92 -8.25
C PHE A 36 2.07 -1.46 -7.93
N ILE A 37 1.95 -0.59 -8.93
CA ILE A 37 2.25 0.83 -8.81
C ILE A 37 0.97 1.59 -9.10
N HIS A 38 0.45 2.28 -8.10
CA HIS A 38 -0.69 3.18 -8.26
C HIS A 38 -0.17 4.60 -8.45
N SER A 39 -0.47 5.21 -9.59
CA SER A 39 -0.04 6.57 -9.91
C SER A 39 -1.26 7.44 -10.17
N ARG A 40 -1.34 8.59 -9.49
CA ARG A 40 -2.44 9.54 -9.60
C ARG A 40 -1.91 10.97 -9.63
N LYS A 41 -2.68 11.91 -10.19
CA LYS A 41 -2.35 13.33 -10.08
C LYS A 41 -2.40 13.76 -8.61
N ILE A 42 -1.41 14.55 -8.20
CA ILE A 42 -1.40 15.10 -6.85
C ILE A 42 -2.61 16.03 -6.67
N ASN A 43 -3.38 15.81 -5.60
CA ASN A 43 -4.46 16.73 -5.24
C ASN A 43 -3.90 17.82 -4.33
N THR A 44 -3.84 19.05 -4.83
CA THR A 44 -3.38 20.21 -4.07
C THR A 44 -4.49 21.02 -3.41
N ASP A 45 -5.76 20.68 -3.61
CA ASP A 45 -6.90 21.50 -3.18
C ASP A 45 -6.90 21.74 -1.67
N ALA A 46 -6.64 20.71 -0.87
CA ALA A 46 -6.56 20.83 0.59
C ALA A 46 -5.40 21.74 1.03
N TYR A 47 -4.25 21.65 0.36
CA TYR A 47 -3.11 22.51 0.63
C TYR A 47 -3.41 23.97 0.28
N ILE A 48 -3.96 24.20 -0.90
CA ILE A 48 -4.40 25.52 -1.37
C ILE A 48 -5.44 26.13 -0.43
N ALA A 49 -6.42 25.34 0.04
CA ALA A 49 -7.43 25.77 1.00
C ALA A 49 -6.78 26.19 2.33
N LYS A 50 -5.81 25.42 2.83
CA LYS A 50 -5.03 25.78 4.02
C LYS A 50 -4.28 27.10 3.83
N MET A 51 -3.67 27.32 2.67
CA MET A 51 -3.00 28.59 2.37
C MET A 51 -3.98 29.77 2.34
N GLN A 52 -5.18 29.55 1.83
CA GLN A 52 -6.24 30.56 1.82
C GLN A 52 -6.72 30.92 3.23
N THR A 53 -6.78 29.94 4.14
CA THR A 53 -7.06 30.21 5.56
C THR A 53 -5.95 31.05 6.20
N LEU A 54 -4.68 30.73 5.92
CA LEU A 54 -3.53 31.49 6.41
C LEU A 54 -3.51 32.93 5.86
N GLU A 55 -3.77 33.10 4.56
CA GLU A 55 -3.89 34.42 3.92
C GLU A 55 -4.97 35.29 4.56
N SER A 56 -6.11 34.68 4.92
CA SER A 56 -7.24 35.38 5.53
C SER A 56 -6.98 35.81 6.98
N ALA A 57 -6.11 35.07 7.69
CA ALA A 57 -5.70 35.38 9.05
C ALA A 57 -4.50 36.34 9.13
N GLU A 58 -3.77 36.52 8.04
CA GLU A 58 -2.59 37.38 7.97
C GLU A 58 -2.98 38.86 8.00
N THR A 59 -2.33 39.61 8.89
CA THR A 59 -2.61 41.04 9.09
C THR A 59 -1.64 41.92 8.31
N ASN A 60 -0.43 41.41 8.01
CA ASN A 60 0.57 42.14 7.25
C ASN A 60 0.26 42.10 5.73
N PRO A 61 0.02 43.26 5.07
CA PRO A 61 -0.33 43.29 3.65
C PRO A 61 0.73 42.69 2.71
N LEU A 62 2.02 42.83 3.03
CA LEU A 62 3.10 42.25 2.23
C LEU A 62 3.07 40.73 2.30
N LEU A 63 2.96 40.16 3.51
CA LEU A 63 2.89 38.71 3.69
C LEU A 63 1.64 38.13 3.04
N LYS A 64 0.51 38.84 3.12
CA LYS A 64 -0.72 38.44 2.44
C LYS A 64 -0.54 38.33 0.93
N THR A 65 0.08 39.34 0.32
CA THR A 65 0.38 39.35 -1.13
C THR A 65 1.31 38.19 -1.50
N GLN A 66 2.34 37.93 -0.71
CA GLN A 66 3.26 36.81 -0.93
C GLN A 66 2.57 35.44 -0.85
N ILE A 67 1.66 35.24 0.11
CA ILE A 67 0.87 34.00 0.21
C ILE A 67 -0.03 33.83 -1.02
N GLN A 68 -0.66 34.91 -1.49
CA GLN A 68 -1.49 34.88 -2.69
C GLN A 68 -0.67 34.50 -3.93
N GLU A 69 0.45 35.19 -4.19
CA GLU A 69 1.33 34.92 -5.33
C GLU A 69 1.86 33.49 -5.31
N TYR A 70 2.31 33.01 -4.14
CA TYR A 70 2.77 31.64 -4.00
C TYR A 70 1.65 30.61 -4.26
N ARG A 71 0.43 30.88 -3.77
CA ARG A 71 -0.72 30.00 -4.03
C ARG A 71 -1.06 29.94 -5.53
N GLU A 72 -1.04 31.07 -6.23
CA GLU A 72 -1.27 31.14 -7.67
C GLU A 72 -0.16 30.41 -8.45
N PHE A 73 1.10 30.60 -8.05
CA PHE A 73 2.23 29.88 -8.59
C PHE A 73 2.07 28.36 -8.45
N ILE A 74 1.73 27.85 -7.26
CA ILE A 74 1.56 26.41 -7.04
C ILE A 74 0.40 25.86 -7.89
N LYS A 75 -0.72 26.58 -8.00
CA LYS A 75 -1.83 26.18 -8.88
C LYS A 75 -1.39 26.08 -10.34
N ALA A 76 -0.70 27.09 -10.85
CA ALA A 76 -0.20 27.10 -12.22
C ALA A 76 0.81 25.96 -12.44
N PHE A 77 1.79 25.83 -11.54
CA PHE A 77 2.84 24.83 -11.62
C PHE A 77 2.31 23.39 -11.66
N VAL A 78 1.31 23.07 -10.83
CA VAL A 78 0.68 21.74 -10.76
C VAL A 78 -0.27 21.49 -11.94
N ASN A 79 -0.86 22.54 -12.52
CA ASN A 79 -1.69 22.40 -13.72
C ASN A 79 -0.86 22.21 -14.98
N GLU A 80 0.27 22.90 -15.09
CA GLU A 80 1.19 22.83 -16.23
C GLU A 80 2.05 21.58 -16.20
N ASN A 81 2.50 21.16 -15.01
CA ASN A 81 3.27 19.94 -14.83
C ASN A 81 2.34 18.86 -14.28
N ALA A 82 2.16 17.75 -14.99
CA ALA A 82 1.39 16.61 -14.49
C ALA A 82 2.15 15.91 -13.34
N ILE A 83 2.14 16.52 -12.15
CA ILE A 83 2.80 15.98 -10.97
C ILE A 83 1.98 14.81 -10.46
N MET A 84 2.62 13.64 -10.43
CA MET A 84 1.99 12.40 -10.02
C MET A 84 2.48 12.00 -8.63
N ASP A 85 1.54 11.63 -7.76
CA ASP A 85 1.82 10.86 -6.58
C ASP A 85 1.85 9.36 -6.95
N LYS A 86 2.79 8.61 -6.36
CA LYS A 86 3.01 7.19 -6.66
C LYS A 86 3.04 6.39 -5.36
N ALA A 87 2.12 5.46 -5.24
CA ALA A 87 2.10 4.46 -4.17
C ALA A 87 2.54 3.10 -4.71
N PHE A 88 3.42 2.42 -3.97
CA PHE A 88 3.98 1.12 -4.36
C PHE A 88 3.46 0.03 -3.43
N PHE A 89 3.01 -1.07 -4.03
CA PHE A 89 2.46 -2.23 -3.36
C PHE A 89 3.14 -3.50 -3.86
N VAL A 90 3.31 -4.47 -2.96
CA VAL A 90 3.79 -5.81 -3.28
C VAL A 90 2.75 -6.78 -2.76
N VAL A 91 2.17 -7.56 -3.67
CA VAL A 91 1.17 -8.58 -3.36
C VAL A 91 1.88 -9.92 -3.25
N VAL A 92 1.67 -10.59 -2.12
CA VAL A 92 2.24 -11.91 -1.80
C VAL A 92 1.14 -12.95 -1.96
N PRO A 93 1.16 -13.76 -3.02
CA PRO A 93 0.15 -14.80 -3.24
C PRO A 93 0.35 -15.95 -2.25
N PHE A 94 -0.76 -16.50 -1.79
CA PHE A 94 -0.79 -17.66 -0.94
C PHE A 94 -1.98 -18.54 -1.27
N ASP A 95 -1.69 -19.71 -1.83
CA ASP A 95 -2.68 -20.75 -2.10
C ASP A 95 -2.53 -21.85 -1.04
N PRO A 96 -3.55 -22.06 -0.18
CA PRO A 96 -3.49 -23.12 0.81
C PRO A 96 -3.54 -24.48 0.11
N VAL A 97 -2.57 -25.35 0.41
CA VAL A 97 -2.57 -26.73 -0.07
C VAL A 97 -3.71 -27.47 0.62
N LYS A 98 -4.85 -27.58 -0.06
CA LYS A 98 -5.96 -28.44 0.37
C LYS A 98 -5.54 -29.87 0.11
N ILE A 99 -5.03 -30.57 1.12
CA ILE A 99 -4.84 -32.02 1.04
C ILE A 99 -6.26 -32.62 0.96
N PRO A 100 -6.68 -33.21 -0.18
CA PRO A 100 -7.97 -33.86 -0.23
C PRO A 100 -7.95 -34.98 0.80
N SER A 101 -8.87 -34.96 1.76
CA SER A 101 -9.04 -36.09 2.65
C SER A 101 -9.43 -37.28 1.79
N SER A 102 -8.50 -38.24 1.66
CA SER A 102 -8.77 -39.55 1.09
C SER A 102 -9.73 -40.28 2.05
N GLY A 103 -11.02 -39.99 1.95
CA GLY A 103 -12.07 -40.59 2.79
C GLY A 103 -13.43 -40.34 2.16
N GLY A 104 -14.02 -41.40 1.62
CA GLY A 104 -15.20 -41.36 0.76
C GLY A 104 -16.47 -40.80 1.40
N LEU A 105 -17.46 -40.63 0.50
CA LEU A 105 -18.88 -40.35 0.70
C LEU A 105 -19.48 -40.84 2.04
N LEU A 106 -19.26 -40.14 3.16
CA LEU A 106 -19.99 -40.39 4.40
C LEU A 106 -20.38 -39.07 5.11
N LYS A 107 -21.67 -39.01 5.39
CA LYS A 107 -22.47 -37.87 5.84
C LYS A 107 -22.02 -37.25 7.17
N LYS A 108 -22.03 -35.92 7.20
CA LYS A 108 -22.82 -35.07 8.11
C LYS A 108 -22.85 -35.49 9.60
N LYS A 109 -21.81 -35.08 10.34
CA LYS A 109 -21.92 -34.60 11.73
C LYS A 109 -20.90 -33.48 11.90
N LYS A 110 -21.35 -32.25 12.17
CA LYS A 110 -20.48 -31.19 12.68
C LYS A 110 -20.09 -31.58 14.10
N SER A 111 -19.00 -32.33 14.26
CA SER A 111 -18.37 -32.56 15.56
C SER A 111 -17.41 -31.41 15.85
N LYS A 112 -17.24 -31.06 17.13
CA LYS A 112 -16.26 -30.05 17.58
C LYS A 112 -14.83 -30.34 17.10
N GLU A 113 -14.50 -31.61 16.87
CA GLU A 113 -13.22 -32.02 16.26
C GLU A 113 -13.02 -31.52 14.82
N VAL A 114 -14.09 -31.35 14.03
CA VAL A 114 -13.98 -30.79 12.67
C VAL A 114 -13.71 -29.29 12.73
N GLU A 115 -14.35 -28.57 13.65
CA GLU A 115 -14.09 -27.13 13.87
C GLU A 115 -12.68 -26.89 14.41
N GLU A 116 -12.22 -27.66 15.40
CA GLU A 116 -10.86 -27.54 15.94
C GLU A 116 -9.76 -27.84 14.90
N ASN A 117 -10.00 -28.78 13.97
CA ASN A 117 -9.04 -29.05 12.89
C ASN A 117 -9.02 -27.94 11.83
N LEU A 118 -10.18 -27.35 11.51
CA LEU A 118 -10.25 -26.20 10.61
C LEU A 118 -9.51 -24.99 11.16
N ASP A 119 -9.64 -24.72 12.46
CA ASP A 119 -8.92 -23.62 13.11
C ASP A 119 -7.40 -23.86 13.13
N LYS A 120 -6.96 -25.10 13.37
CA LYS A 120 -5.54 -25.47 13.30
C LYS A 120 -4.98 -25.29 11.90
N ASP A 121 -5.70 -25.73 10.87
CA ASP A 121 -5.29 -25.58 9.48
C ASP A 121 -5.25 -24.09 9.06
N PHE A 122 -6.24 -23.30 9.47
CA PHE A 122 -6.26 -21.86 9.25
C PHE A 122 -5.05 -21.17 9.87
N ASN A 123 -4.78 -21.41 11.15
CA ASN A 123 -3.64 -20.82 11.85
C ASN A 123 -2.30 -21.24 11.23
N ARG A 124 -2.19 -22.50 10.80
CA ARG A 124 -0.99 -22.98 10.09
C ARG A 124 -0.79 -22.23 8.77
N ASN A 125 -1.85 -22.08 7.98
CA ASN A 125 -1.80 -21.36 6.70
C ASN A 125 -1.47 -19.88 6.90
N LEU A 126 -2.06 -19.24 7.91
CA LEU A 126 -1.77 -17.85 8.26
C LEU A 126 -0.30 -17.65 8.65
N ASN A 127 0.25 -18.54 9.47
CA ASN A 127 1.66 -18.50 9.85
C ASN A 127 2.59 -18.64 8.63
N GLN A 128 2.24 -19.50 7.66
CA GLN A 128 3.02 -19.63 6.43
C GLN A 128 2.95 -18.37 5.55
N LEU A 129 1.77 -17.75 5.44
CA LEU A 129 1.62 -16.48 4.74
C LEU A 129 2.45 -15.38 5.43
N GLN A 130 2.40 -15.30 6.75
CA GLN A 130 3.19 -14.32 7.52
C GLN A 130 4.70 -14.51 7.27
N GLN A 131 5.20 -15.74 7.28
CA GLN A 131 6.60 -16.02 6.93
C GLN A 131 6.98 -15.51 5.54
N ARG A 132 6.11 -15.68 4.53
CA ARG A 132 6.34 -15.14 3.18
C ARG A 132 6.37 -13.61 3.18
N VAL A 133 5.45 -12.98 3.91
CA VAL A 133 5.39 -11.52 4.05
C VAL A 133 6.65 -10.99 4.73
N ASP A 134 7.10 -11.61 5.81
CA ASP A 134 8.30 -11.22 6.55
C ASP A 134 9.57 -11.37 5.70
N GLN A 135 9.65 -12.44 4.89
CA GLN A 135 10.73 -12.63 3.93
C GLN A 135 10.77 -11.47 2.91
N VAL A 136 9.61 -11.08 2.38
CA VAL A 136 9.49 -9.95 1.43
C VAL A 136 9.89 -8.63 2.09
N ILE A 137 9.37 -8.34 3.28
CA ILE A 137 9.69 -7.12 4.02
C ILE A 137 11.19 -7.03 4.30
N THR A 138 11.79 -8.12 4.79
CA THR A 138 13.22 -8.17 5.10
C THR A 138 14.07 -7.96 3.85
N GLY A 139 13.72 -8.62 2.74
CA GLY A 139 14.43 -8.47 1.47
C GLY A 139 14.34 -7.06 0.90
N LEU A 140 13.17 -6.43 0.96
CA LEU A 140 12.99 -5.04 0.54
C LEU A 140 13.78 -4.06 1.41
N ASN A 141 13.80 -4.27 2.73
CA ASN A 141 14.59 -3.44 3.64
C ASN A 141 16.08 -3.52 3.36
N GLN A 142 16.61 -4.68 2.94
CA GLN A 142 18.02 -4.83 2.54
C GLN A 142 18.38 -4.04 1.27
N ILE A 143 17.41 -3.81 0.39
CA ILE A 143 17.57 -2.94 -0.79
C ILE A 143 17.52 -1.44 -0.39
N GLY A 144 17.14 -1.14 0.85
CA GLY A 144 16.89 0.22 1.33
C GLY A 144 15.46 0.70 1.10
N LEU A 145 14.53 -0.21 0.76
CA LEU A 145 13.11 0.10 0.59
C LEU A 145 12.35 -0.29 1.85
N ARG A 146 11.75 0.69 2.53
CA ARG A 146 10.91 0.45 3.70
C ARG A 146 9.60 -0.19 3.27
N ALA A 147 9.31 -1.37 3.81
CA ALA A 147 8.05 -2.08 3.59
C ALA A 147 7.24 -2.20 4.89
N ILE A 148 5.92 -2.00 4.80
CA ILE A 148 4.96 -2.17 5.89
C ILE A 148 3.79 -3.00 5.39
N GLN A 149 3.38 -4.03 6.14
CA GLN A 149 2.19 -4.81 5.84
C GLN A 149 0.93 -3.96 6.04
N LEU A 150 -0.01 -4.03 5.08
CA LEU A 150 -1.30 -3.36 5.20
C LEU A 150 -2.21 -4.11 6.17
N LYS A 151 -2.96 -3.37 6.99
CA LYS A 151 -4.07 -3.86 7.80
C LYS A 151 -5.32 -4.05 6.95
N ASP A 152 -6.31 -4.76 7.51
CA ASP A 152 -7.57 -5.07 6.82
C ASP A 152 -8.26 -3.83 6.23
N ASP A 153 -8.38 -2.74 7.00
CA ASP A 153 -9.00 -1.50 6.52
C ASP A 153 -8.23 -0.88 5.34
N GLU A 154 -6.89 -0.90 5.41
CA GLU A 154 -6.02 -0.37 4.36
C GLU A 154 -6.05 -1.25 3.10
N ILE A 155 -6.28 -2.57 3.25
CA ILE A 155 -6.49 -3.48 2.12
C ILE A 155 -7.82 -3.18 1.42
N VAL A 156 -8.88 -2.92 2.19
CA VAL A 156 -10.18 -2.54 1.63
C VAL A 156 -10.08 -1.21 0.90
N GLU A 157 -9.40 -0.21 1.48
CA GLU A 157 -9.12 1.07 0.83
C GLU A 157 -8.33 0.89 -0.47
N PHE A 158 -7.26 0.10 -0.43
CA PHE A 158 -6.46 -0.23 -1.60
C PHE A 158 -7.30 -0.86 -2.72
N LEU A 159 -8.12 -1.87 -2.40
CA LEU A 159 -8.98 -2.53 -3.37
C LEU A 159 -10.06 -1.57 -3.91
N TYR A 160 -10.67 -0.75 -3.06
CA TYR A 160 -11.64 0.24 -3.50
C TYR A 160 -11.01 1.22 -4.51
N ASN A 161 -9.85 1.79 -4.18
CA ASN A 161 -9.13 2.71 -5.05
C ASN A 161 -8.65 2.03 -6.35
N LEU A 162 -8.33 0.73 -6.29
CA LEU A 162 -7.94 -0.06 -7.46
C LEU A 162 -9.09 -0.23 -8.46
N TYR A 163 -10.30 -0.50 -7.97
CA TYR A 163 -11.49 -0.68 -8.82
C TYR A 163 -12.18 0.64 -9.22
N ASN A 164 -11.89 1.74 -8.53
CA ASN A 164 -12.49 3.06 -8.78
C ASN A 164 -11.42 4.14 -9.05
N PRO A 165 -10.63 4.01 -10.14
CA PRO A 165 -9.50 4.90 -10.40
C PRO A 165 -9.89 6.36 -10.74
N GLU A 166 -11.13 6.59 -11.17
CA GLU A 166 -11.65 7.93 -11.53
C GLU A 166 -12.09 8.76 -10.30
N GLU A 167 -12.24 8.14 -9.12
CA GLU A 167 -12.66 8.84 -7.90
C GLU A 167 -11.48 9.50 -7.16
N VAL A 168 -11.77 10.61 -6.44
CA VAL A 168 -10.81 11.21 -5.51
C VAL A 168 -10.44 10.19 -4.43
N GLU A 169 -9.15 10.10 -4.07
CA GLU A 169 -8.66 9.17 -3.04
C GLU A 169 -9.50 9.32 -1.77
N LYS A 170 -10.20 8.26 -1.38
CA LYS A 170 -10.88 8.22 -0.09
C LYS A 170 -9.89 7.69 0.95
N LYS A 171 -9.00 8.58 1.41
CA LYS A 171 -8.25 8.35 2.65
C LYS A 171 -9.22 8.47 3.83
N ASP A 172 -9.15 7.52 4.74
CA ASP A 172 -10.07 7.36 5.88
C ASP A 172 -11.52 7.04 5.45
N MET A 173 -11.72 5.91 4.77
CA MET A 173 -13.07 5.34 4.76
C MET A 173 -13.43 4.92 6.19
N ALA A 174 -14.32 5.68 6.85
CA ALA A 174 -14.94 5.30 8.11
C ALA A 174 -15.86 4.07 7.91
N LEU A 175 -15.27 2.90 7.65
CA LEU A 175 -15.99 1.64 7.43
C LEU A 175 -16.37 0.92 8.74
N THR A 176 -16.02 1.50 9.90
CA THR A 176 -16.24 0.86 11.20
C THR A 176 -17.72 0.81 11.64
N GLU A 177 -18.64 1.51 10.98
CA GLU A 177 -20.05 1.57 11.41
C GLU A 177 -20.99 0.57 10.68
N GLN A 178 -20.63 0.06 9.49
CA GLN A 178 -21.57 -0.75 8.69
C GLN A 178 -21.41 -2.26 8.84
N ASN A 179 -20.24 -2.77 9.26
CA ASN A 179 -19.99 -4.22 9.36
C ASN A 179 -20.22 -4.81 10.77
N LYS A 180 -20.76 -4.04 11.73
CA LYS A 180 -21.24 -4.58 13.03
C LYS A 180 -22.67 -5.15 12.98
N ARG A 181 -23.28 -5.21 11.80
CA ARG A 181 -24.62 -5.77 11.60
C ARG A 181 -24.60 -6.80 10.47
N ILE A 182 -24.01 -7.97 10.72
CA ILE A 182 -24.44 -9.29 10.23
C ILE A 182 -23.82 -10.33 11.18
#